data_AF-A0A166TGE2-F1
#
_entry.id   AF-A0A166TGE2-F1
#
_cell.length_a   1.000
_cell.length_b   1.000
_cell.length_c   1.000
_cell.angle_alpha   90.00
_cell.angle_beta   90.00
_cell.angle_gamma   90.00
#
_symmetry.space_group_name_H-M   'P 1'
#
loop_
_entity.id
_entity.type
_entity.pdbx_description
1 polymer ?
#
loop_
_entity_poly.entity_id
_entity_poly.type
_entity_poly.pdbx_seq_one_letter_code
_entity_poly.pdbx_strand_id
1 'polypeptide(L)'
;MLIQLYLTLVVLAFLASYHAISRQDTYKSIAEETLACAVGIFGFGLLAIASYNIEIVSQGSIVTTTNEYISLLWVAMALLNVVYLVVTILDDLADAGSNTMGGMIGGNR
;
A
#
# COMPACT_ATOMS: atom_id res chain seq x y z
N MET A 1 -5.17 22.04 -12.59
CA MET A 1 -4.68 20.72 -13.05
C MET A 1 -3.95 19.95 -11.96
N LEU A 2 -3.02 20.57 -11.19
CA LEU A 2 -2.30 19.90 -10.09
C LEU A 2 -3.21 19.30 -9.00
N ILE A 3 -4.23 20.04 -8.54
CA ILE A 3 -5.16 19.57 -7.51
C ILE A 3 -5.96 18.33 -7.95
N GLN A 4 -6.35 18.25 -9.22
CA GLN A 4 -7.08 17.11 -9.77
C GLN A 4 -6.19 15.88 -9.83
N LEU A 5 -4.92 16.04 -10.26
CA LEU A 5 -3.95 14.95 -10.26
C LEU A 5 -3.71 14.43 -8.84
N TYR A 6 -3.57 15.33 -7.85
CA TYR A 6 -3.41 14.97 -6.45
C TYR A 6 -4.62 14.18 -5.92
N LEU A 7 -5.85 14.65 -6.19
CA LEU A 7 -7.06 13.93 -5.80
C LEU A 7 -7.18 12.56 -6.48
N THR A 8 -6.82 12.45 -7.75
CA THR A 8 -6.79 11.17 -8.46
C THR A 8 -5.78 10.21 -7.82
N LEU A 9 -4.59 10.70 -7.45
CA LEU A 9 -3.59 9.89 -6.73
C LEU A 9 -4.10 9.43 -5.38
N VAL A 10 -4.82 10.29 -4.63
CA VAL A 10 -5.48 9.90 -3.38
C VAL A 10 -6.44 8.74 -3.62
N VAL A 11 -7.36 8.89 -4.58
CA VAL A 11 -8.36 7.86 -4.88
C VAL A 11 -7.70 6.55 -5.31
N LEU A 12 -6.69 6.60 -6.17
CA LEU A 12 -5.97 5.41 -6.64
C LEU A 12 -5.20 4.70 -5.52
N ALA A 13 -4.50 5.45 -4.65
CA ALA A 13 -3.78 4.88 -3.52
C ALA A 13 -4.74 4.18 -2.55
N PHE A 14 -5.86 4.84 -2.22
CA PHE A 14 -6.89 4.24 -1.36
C PHE A 14 -7.56 3.03 -2.00
N LEU A 15 -7.89 3.07 -3.29
CA LEU A 15 -8.47 1.93 -3.98
C LEU A 15 -7.51 0.75 -4.03
N ALA A 16 -6.22 0.97 -4.31
CA ALA A 16 -5.21 -0.07 -4.33
C ALA A 16 -5.05 -0.73 -2.95
N SER A 17 -4.92 0.07 -1.89
CA SER A 17 -4.82 -0.45 -0.53
C SER A 17 -6.11 -1.10 -0.03
N TYR A 18 -7.27 -0.56 -0.37
CA TYR A 18 -8.56 -1.21 -0.07
C TYR A 18 -8.66 -2.55 -0.79
N HIS A 19 -8.24 -2.63 -2.05
CA HIS A 19 -8.21 -3.88 -2.80
C HIS A 19 -7.27 -4.90 -2.17
N ALA A 20 -6.05 -4.49 -1.80
CA ALA A 20 -5.09 -5.36 -1.13
C ALA A 20 -5.65 -5.95 0.18
N ILE A 21 -6.33 -5.14 1.01
CA ILE A 21 -6.79 -5.54 2.34
C ILE A 21 -8.15 -6.27 2.30
N SER A 22 -9.13 -5.75 1.55
CA SER A 22 -10.52 -6.25 1.60
C SER A 22 -10.78 -7.47 0.71
N ARG A 23 -9.88 -7.76 -0.23
CA ARG A 23 -10.04 -8.85 -1.20
C ARG A 23 -8.97 -9.93 -1.09
N GLN A 24 -8.39 -10.10 0.09
CA GLN A 24 -7.43 -11.16 0.38
C GLN A 24 -7.94 -12.53 -0.08
N ASP A 25 -9.19 -12.87 0.26
CA ASP A 25 -9.84 -14.14 -0.14
C ASP A 25 -10.18 -14.24 -1.64
N THR A 26 -10.07 -13.13 -2.38
CA THR A 26 -10.40 -13.08 -3.82
C THR A 26 -9.15 -13.25 -4.69
N TYR A 27 -7.96 -12.94 -4.16
CA TYR A 27 -6.73 -13.10 -4.91
C TYR A 27 -6.39 -14.58 -5.03
N LYS A 28 -6.17 -15.02 -6.27
CA LYS A 28 -5.84 -16.43 -6.54
C LYS A 28 -4.36 -16.74 -6.29
N SER A 29 -3.54 -15.70 -6.15
CA SER A 29 -2.11 -15.84 -5.89
C SER A 29 -1.60 -14.68 -5.03
N ILE A 30 -0.60 -15.00 -4.19
CA ILE A 30 0.12 -14.02 -3.38
C ILE A 30 0.80 -12.93 -4.21
N ALA A 31 1.09 -13.21 -5.49
CA ALA A 31 1.65 -12.24 -6.42
C ALA A 31 0.68 -11.10 -6.76
N GLU A 32 -0.62 -11.39 -6.88
CA GLU A 32 -1.63 -10.36 -7.14
C GLU A 32 -1.86 -9.46 -5.91
N GLU A 33 -1.86 -10.05 -4.72
CA GLU A 33 -1.96 -9.32 -3.45
C GLU A 33 -0.72 -8.46 -3.21
N THR A 34 0.48 -9.01 -3.46
CA THR A 34 1.75 -8.28 -3.40
C THR A 34 1.77 -7.10 -4.36
N LEU A 35 1.27 -7.28 -5.59
CA LEU A 35 1.20 -6.21 -6.59
C LEU A 35 0.24 -5.10 -6.15
N ALA A 36 -0.95 -5.44 -5.67
CA ALA A 36 -1.92 -4.47 -5.17
C ALA A 36 -1.34 -3.65 -4.00
N CYS A 37 -0.65 -4.33 -3.08
CA CYS A 37 0.00 -3.69 -1.93
C CYS A 37 1.16 -2.78 -2.37
N ALA A 38 2.00 -3.22 -3.31
CA ALA A 38 3.08 -2.42 -3.89
C ALA A 38 2.56 -1.15 -4.58
N VAL A 39 1.45 -1.24 -5.31
CA VAL A 39 0.79 -0.08 -5.94
C VAL A 39 0.27 0.89 -4.87
N GLY A 40 -0.32 0.39 -3.78
CA GLY A 40 -0.74 1.22 -2.64
C GLY A 40 0.43 1.96 -1.98
N ILE A 41 1.53 1.26 -1.70
CA ILE A 41 2.77 1.84 -1.14
C ILE A 41 3.30 2.94 -2.06
N PHE A 42 3.39 2.65 -3.36
CA PHE A 42 3.88 3.62 -4.34
C PHE A 42 2.96 4.84 -4.44
N GLY A 43 1.64 4.65 -4.46
CA GLY A 43 0.66 5.73 -4.46
C GLY A 43 0.78 6.65 -3.24
N PHE A 44 0.90 6.08 -2.04
CA PHE A 44 1.09 6.86 -0.82
C PHE A 44 2.48 7.53 -0.75
N GLY A 45 3.53 6.90 -1.26
CA GLY A 45 4.85 7.52 -1.40
C GLY A 45 4.82 8.76 -2.31
N LEU A 46 4.12 8.68 -3.45
CA LEU A 46 3.93 9.82 -4.34
C LEU A 46 3.12 10.95 -3.67
N LEU A 47 2.09 10.61 -2.89
CA LEU A 47 1.31 11.60 -2.13
C LEU A 47 2.15 12.28 -1.03
N ALA A 48 3.03 11.55 -0.35
CA ALA A 48 3.95 12.11 0.63
C ALA A 48 4.87 13.17 -0.01
N ILE A 49 5.45 12.87 -1.17
CA ILE A 49 6.31 13.79 -1.93
C ILE A 49 5.51 14.98 -2.47
N ALA A 50 4.32 14.72 -3.02
CA ALA A 50 3.44 15.76 -3.53
C ALA A 50 3.01 16.74 -2.43
N SER A 51 2.81 16.25 -1.19
CA SER A 51 2.44 17.06 -0.03
C SER A 51 3.53 18.05 0.42
N TYR A 52 4.80 17.79 0.07
CA TYR A 52 5.89 18.77 0.26
C TYR A 52 5.87 19.88 -0.79
N ASN A 53 5.26 19.65 -1.95
CA ASN A 53 5.30 20.54 -3.11
C ASN A 53 3.92 21.14 -3.44
N ILE A 54 3.03 21.25 -2.45
CA ILE A 54 1.72 21.88 -2.65
C ILE A 54 1.89 23.40 -2.71
N GLU A 55 1.71 23.93 -3.91
CA GLU A 55 1.58 25.35 -4.15
C GLU A 55 0.12 25.76 -3.99
N ILE A 56 -0.15 26.65 -3.03
CA ILE A 56 -1.46 27.26 -2.87
C ILE A 56 -1.39 28.61 -3.57
N VAL A 57 -2.12 28.75 -4.67
CA VAL A 57 -2.26 30.03 -5.38
C VAL A 57 -3.41 30.80 -4.75
N SER A 58 -3.10 31.90 -4.07
CA SER A 58 -4.10 32.82 -3.50
C SER A 58 -3.85 34.23 -3.99
N GLN A 59 -4.85 34.83 -4.65
CA GLN A 59 -4.85 36.23 -5.09
C GLN A 59 -3.60 36.67 -5.88
N GLY A 60 -3.07 35.80 -6.76
CA GLY A 60 -1.90 36.12 -7.60
C GLY A 60 -0.54 35.93 -6.90
N SER A 61 -0.52 35.49 -5.65
CA SER A 61 0.68 35.03 -4.96
C SER A 61 0.73 33.50 -4.91
N ILE A 62 1.88 32.93 -5.25
CA ILE A 62 2.16 31.50 -5.09
C ILE A 62 2.77 31.33 -3.71
N VAL A 63 2.02 30.71 -2.80
CA VAL A 63 2.53 30.33 -1.48
C VAL A 63 2.81 28.84 -1.49
N THR A 64 4.09 28.49 -1.63
CA THR A 64 4.55 27.11 -1.45
C THR A 64 4.44 26.77 0.03
N THR A 65 3.55 25.84 0.38
CA THR A 65 3.35 25.45 1.78
C THR A 65 3.79 24.00 1.93
N THR A 66 4.88 23.76 2.66
CA THR A 66 5.27 22.40 3.06
C THR A 66 4.32 21.90 4.13
N ASN A 67 3.53 20.88 3.82
CA ASN A 67 2.61 20.29 4.79
C ASN A 67 3.18 18.96 5.32
N GLU A 68 4.09 19.09 6.29
CA GLU A 68 4.80 17.97 6.90
C GLU A 68 3.86 16.96 7.57
N TYR A 69 2.79 17.44 8.24
CA TYR A 69 1.80 16.58 8.88
C TYR A 69 1.03 15.72 7.88
N ILE A 70 0.63 16.30 6.74
CA ILE A 70 -0.04 15.54 5.67
C ILE A 70 0.93 14.54 5.04
N SER A 71 2.20 14.92 4.85
CA SER A 71 3.21 14.00 4.33
C SER A 71 3.44 12.81 5.27
N LEU A 72 3.57 13.06 6.57
CA LEU A 72 3.68 12.02 7.59
C LEU A 72 2.48 11.08 7.62
N LEU A 73 1.26 11.61 7.40
CA LEU A 73 0.06 10.78 7.27
C LEU A 73 0.17 9.80 6.10
N TRP A 74 0.62 10.24 4.93
CA TRP A 74 0.78 9.36 3.78
C TRP A 74 1.89 8.33 3.98
N VAL A 75 2.99 8.71 4.62
CA VAL A 75 4.04 7.75 5.01
C VAL A 75 3.49 6.69 5.97
N ALA A 76 2.68 7.08 6.96
CA ALA A 76 2.04 6.12 7.86
C ALA A 76 1.11 5.15 7.11
N MET A 77 0.35 5.64 6.12
CA MET A 77 -0.49 4.78 5.26
C MET A 77 0.33 3.83 4.39
N ALA A 78 1.46 4.27 3.85
CA ALA A 78 2.39 3.41 3.12
C ALA A 78 2.95 2.31 4.05
N LEU A 79 3.33 2.66 5.28
CA LEU A 79 3.84 1.71 6.27
C LEU A 79 2.80 0.66 6.65
N LEU A 80 1.52 1.04 6.77
CA LEU A 80 0.45 0.07 7.00
C LEU A 80 0.35 -0.98 5.89
N ASN A 81 0.52 -0.57 4.62
CA ASN A 81 0.57 -1.51 3.50
C ASN A 81 1.80 -2.42 3.59
N VAL A 82 2.97 -1.90 3.96
CA VAL A 82 4.18 -2.72 4.17
C VAL A 82 3.96 -3.76 5.27
N VAL A 83 3.41 -3.36 6.40
CA VAL A 83 3.11 -4.28 7.52
C VAL A 83 2.16 -5.37 7.06
N TYR A 84 1.09 -5.00 6.35
CA TYR A 84 0.13 -5.95 5.80
C TYR A 84 0.80 -6.96 4.86
N LEU A 85 1.61 -6.49 3.91
CA LEU A 85 2.35 -7.34 2.98
C LEU A 85 3.28 -8.33 3.70
N VAL A 86 4.00 -7.87 4.73
CA VAL A 86 4.90 -8.72 5.52
C VAL A 86 4.11 -9.81 6.24
N VAL A 87 2.97 -9.48 6.84
CA VAL A 87 2.10 -10.47 7.52
C VAL A 87 1.60 -11.51 6.53
N THR A 88 1.05 -11.10 5.39
CA THR A 88 0.57 -12.03 4.35
C THR A 88 1.67 -13.00 3.88
N ILE A 89 2.89 -12.49 3.65
CA ILE A 89 4.02 -13.35 3.22
C ILE A 89 4.41 -14.34 4.32
N LEU A 90 4.41 -13.91 5.59
CA LEU A 90 4.76 -14.78 6.70
C LEU A 90 3.72 -15.89 6.90
N ASP A 91 2.44 -15.59 6.75
CA ASP A 91 1.35 -16.57 6.87
C ASP A 91 1.46 -17.64 5.76
N ASP A 92 1.71 -17.23 4.51
CA ASP A 92 1.91 -18.17 3.39
C ASP A 92 3.13 -19.08 3.57
N LEU A 93 4.23 -18.54 4.10
CA LEU A 93 5.43 -19.32 4.44
C LEU A 93 5.14 -20.34 5.57
N ALA A 94 4.34 -19.97 6.56
CA ALA A 94 3.95 -20.87 7.64
C ALA A 94 3.08 -22.03 7.14
N ASP A 95 2.12 -21.74 6.26
CA ASP A 95 1.24 -22.75 5.65
C ASP A 95 2.03 -23.71 4.73
N ALA A 96 2.95 -23.19 3.93
CA ALA A 96 3.84 -24.00 3.09
C ALA A 96 4.72 -24.94 3.94
N GLY A 97 5.25 -24.45 5.06
CA GLY A 97 6.04 -25.26 6.01
C GLY A 97 5.24 -26.37 6.68
N SER A 98 4.00 -26.09 7.09
CA SER A 98 3.07 -27.05 7.70
C SER A 98 2.73 -28.21 6.75
N ASN A 99 2.37 -27.90 5.50
CA ASN A 99 2.01 -28.90 4.50
C ASN A 99 3.17 -29.84 4.15
N THR A 100 4.40 -29.31 4.17
CA THR A 100 5.61 -30.09 3.89
C THR A 100 5.94 -31.06 5.04
N MET A 101 5.77 -30.63 6.30
CA MET A 101 5.97 -31.52 7.46
C MET A 101 4.85 -32.56 7.61
N GLY A 102 3.59 -32.22 7.34
CA GLY A 102 2.47 -33.15 7.38
C GLY A 102 2.59 -34.28 6.35
N GLY A 103 3.08 -33.97 5.14
CA GLY A 103 3.35 -34.95 4.09
C GLY A 103 4.48 -35.92 4.43
N MET A 104 5.54 -35.45 5.11
CA MET A 104 6.65 -36.32 5.54
C MET A 104 6.26 -37.28 6.67
N ILE A 105 5.32 -36.91 7.55
CA ILE A 105 4.85 -37.78 8.63
C ILE A 105 3.83 -38.82 8.11
N GLY A 106 3.04 -38.49 7.10
CA GLY A 106 2.05 -39.39 6.50
C GLY A 106 2.61 -40.43 5.50
N GLY A 107 3.79 -40.19 4.92
CA GLY A 107 4.39 -41.03 3.87
C GLY A 107 5.18 -42.26 4.36
N ASN A 108 5.21 -42.54 5.66
CA ASN A 108 5.99 -43.62 6.28
C ASN A 108 5.11 -44.73 6.89
N ARG A 109 3.95 -45.01 6.28
CA ARG A 109 3.10 -46.16 6.62
C ARG A 109 2.88 -47.06 5.41
#